data_AF-A0A7S1D881-F1
#
_entry.id   AF-A0A7S1D881-F1
#
_cell.length_a   1.000
_cell.length_b   1.000
_cell.length_c   1.000
_cell.angle_alpha   90.00
_cell.angle_beta   90.00
_cell.angle_gamma   90.00
#
_symmetry.space_group_name_H-M   'P 1'
#
loop_
_entity.id
_entity.type
_entity.pdbx_description
1 polymer ?
#
loop_
_entity_poly.entity_id
_entity_poly.type
_entity_poly.pdbx_seq_one_letter_code
_entity_poly.pdbx_strand_id
1 'polypeptide(L)'
;ECGVALEQSLEGLQVTQDSYNTQRTFCTRLERNADMLYEQAKTALLNNEEEKAKSLLFERTQVQQKLKKALVACAEEKQRLAKLQSNVDALEQRALEVESLLNRAVGAKALQDSSNMDLLSLDDEDPLLRKFQDMGID
;
A
#
# COMPACT_ATOMS: atom_id res chain seq x y z
N GLU A 1 10.21 -9.01 -9.55
CA GLU A 1 10.35 -7.57 -9.24
C GLU A 1 9.05 -6.95 -8.71
N CYS A 2 7.90 -7.08 -9.40
CA CYS A 2 6.63 -6.49 -8.93
C CYS A 2 6.14 -7.00 -7.55
N GLY A 3 6.27 -8.31 -7.26
CA GLY A 3 5.85 -8.87 -5.96
C GLY A 3 6.64 -8.32 -4.77
N VAL A 4 7.97 -8.28 -4.87
CA VAL A 4 8.85 -7.73 -3.82
C VAL A 4 8.59 -6.24 -3.61
N ALA A 5 8.35 -5.49 -4.69
CA ALA A 5 8.02 -4.06 -4.60
C ALA A 5 6.64 -3.82 -3.94
N LEU A 6 5.67 -4.70 -4.18
CA LEU A 6 4.36 -4.65 -3.54
C LEU A 6 4.47 -4.93 -2.04
N GLU A 7 5.17 -5.99 -1.64
CA GLU A 7 5.40 -6.33 -0.22
C GLU A 7 6.08 -5.19 0.54
N GLN A 8 7.14 -4.61 -0.03
CA GLN A 8 7.82 -3.45 0.56
C GLN A 8 6.91 -2.22 0.67
N SER A 9 6.04 -2.01 -0.32
CA SER A 9 5.09 -0.89 -0.32
C SER A 9 3.99 -1.08 0.72
N LEU A 10 3.53 -2.32 0.95
CA LEU A 10 2.57 -2.67 2.00
C LEU A 10 3.18 -2.47 3.40
N GLU A 11 4.42 -2.91 3.61
CA GLU A 11 5.13 -2.66 4.87
C GLU A 11 5.30 -1.16 5.13
N GLY A 12 5.74 -0.40 4.12
CA GLY A 12 5.85 1.05 4.20
C GLY A 12 4.51 1.75 4.47
N LEU A 13 3.41 1.23 3.91
CA LEU A 13 2.07 1.72 4.17
C LEU A 13 1.68 1.52 5.63
N GLN A 14 1.95 0.34 6.18
CA GLN A 14 1.67 0.03 7.57
C GLN A 14 2.45 0.95 8.52
N VAL A 15 3.75 1.14 8.30
CA VAL A 15 4.56 2.07 9.10
C VAL A 15 4.03 3.51 9.04
N THR A 16 3.63 3.96 7.85
CA THR A 16 3.06 5.32 7.67
C THR A 16 1.72 5.45 8.39
N GLN A 17 0.92 4.39 8.40
CA GLN A 17 -0.36 4.35 9.11
C GLN A 17 -0.18 4.39 10.63
N ASP A 18 0.80 3.66 11.16
CA ASP A 18 1.13 3.67 12.59
C ASP A 18 1.67 5.05 13.03
N SER A 19 2.51 5.66 12.20
CA SER A 19 2.98 7.04 12.39
C SER A 19 1.80 8.03 12.45
N TYR A 20 0.89 7.96 11.47
CA TYR A 20 -0.31 8.80 11.43
C TYR A 20 -1.20 8.61 12.68
N ASN A 21 -1.43 7.37 13.09
CA ASN A 21 -2.24 7.05 14.28
C ASN A 21 -1.62 7.59 15.57
N THR A 22 -0.30 7.49 15.70
CA THR A 22 0.46 8.04 16.82
C THR A 22 0.33 9.55 16.86
N GLN A 23 0.50 10.22 15.71
CA GLN A 23 0.38 11.66 15.58
C GLN A 23 -1.03 12.15 15.90
N ARG A 24 -2.05 11.45 15.42
CA ARG A 24 -3.46 11.75 15.71
C ARG A 24 -3.76 11.63 17.20
N THR A 25 -3.31 10.55 17.83
CA THR A 25 -3.49 10.33 19.28
C THR A 25 -2.82 11.43 20.09
N PHE A 26 -1.64 11.87 19.67
CA PHE A 26 -0.94 13.00 20.29
C PHE A 26 -1.74 14.31 20.16
N CYS A 27 -2.33 14.60 19.00
CA CYS A 27 -3.19 15.77 18.81
C CYS A 27 -4.41 15.73 19.73
N THR A 28 -5.12 14.60 19.79
CA THR A 28 -6.28 14.42 20.68
C THR A 28 -5.91 14.64 22.15
N ARG A 29 -4.72 14.20 22.57
CA ARG A 29 -4.23 14.42 23.94
C ARG A 29 -3.98 15.90 24.22
N LEU A 30 -3.39 16.63 23.27
CA LEU A 30 -3.16 18.07 23.40
C LEU A 30 -4.47 18.85 23.45
N GLU A 31 -5.48 18.47 22.66
CA GLU A 31 -6.83 19.05 22.72
C GLU A 31 -7.44 18.87 24.11
N ARG A 32 -7.47 17.63 24.62
CA ARG A 32 -7.98 17.33 25.97
C ARG A 32 -7.25 18.14 27.05
N ASN A 33 -5.92 18.26 26.95
CA ASN A 33 -5.15 19.05 27.89
C ASN A 33 -5.51 20.54 27.84
N ALA A 34 -5.69 21.10 26.64
CA ALA A 34 -6.10 22.50 26.48
C ALA A 34 -7.50 22.76 27.06
N ASP A 35 -8.42 21.81 26.91
CA ASP A 35 -9.77 21.89 27.49
C ASP A 35 -9.74 21.76 29.01
N MET A 36 -8.97 20.82 29.56
CA MET A 36 -8.80 20.70 31.02
C MET A 36 -8.23 21.97 31.64
N LEU A 37 -7.19 22.56 31.03
CA LEU A 37 -6.60 23.82 31.51
C LEU A 37 -7.63 24.97 31.48
N TYR A 38 -8.52 24.97 30.50
CA TYR A 38 -9.59 25.97 30.42
C TYR A 38 -10.61 25.80 31.54
N GLU A 39 -11.07 24.58 31.80
CA GLU A 39 -12.01 24.30 32.90
C GLU A 39 -11.40 24.58 34.27
N GLN A 40 -10.10 24.27 34.45
CA GLN A 40 -9.36 24.61 35.66
C GLN A 40 -9.26 26.14 35.82
N ALA A 41 -9.00 26.88 34.75
CA ALA A 41 -8.93 28.34 34.78
C ALA A 41 -10.29 28.95 35.16
N LYS A 42 -11.40 28.45 34.61
CA LYS A 42 -12.76 28.86 35.03
C LYS A 42 -13.00 28.61 36.51
N THR A 43 -12.61 27.43 37.00
CA THR A 43 -12.78 27.07 38.41
C THR A 43 -11.95 27.98 39.32
N ALA A 44 -10.72 28.32 38.92
CA ALA A 44 -9.87 29.28 39.65
C ALA A 44 -10.51 30.68 39.69
N LEU A 45 -11.11 31.16 38.59
CA LEU A 45 -11.83 32.44 38.57
C LEU A 45 -13.04 32.44 39.53
N LEU A 46 -13.81 31.34 39.56
CA LEU A 46 -14.95 31.22 40.50
C LEU A 46 -14.51 31.27 41.97
N ASN A 47 -13.28 30.80 42.25
CA ASN A 47 -12.69 30.84 43.58
C ASN A 47 -11.93 32.15 43.88
N ASN A 48 -12.01 33.16 43.01
CA ASN A 48 -11.25 34.42 43.07
C ASN A 48 -9.71 34.25 43.05
N GLU A 49 -9.23 33.13 42.51
CA GLU A 49 -7.80 32.84 42.33
C GLU A 49 -7.31 33.39 40.97
N GLU A 50 -7.36 34.71 40.76
CA GLU A 50 -7.08 35.35 39.46
C GLU A 50 -5.68 35.04 38.90
N GLU A 51 -4.64 35.10 39.72
CA GLU A 51 -3.27 34.85 39.27
C GLU A 51 -3.08 33.40 38.78
N LYS A 52 -3.76 32.45 39.43
CA LYS A 52 -3.78 31.05 39.01
C LYS A 52 -4.58 30.84 37.72
N ALA A 53 -5.69 31.56 37.56
CA ALA A 53 -6.43 31.52 36.30
C ALA A 53 -5.59 32.06 35.13
N LYS A 54 -4.85 33.15 35.34
CA LYS A 54 -3.93 33.72 34.33
C LYS A 54 -2.83 32.73 33.94
N SER A 55 -2.20 32.05 34.92
CA SER A 55 -1.15 31.08 34.64
C SER A 55 -1.68 29.88 33.83
N LEU A 56 -2.85 29.35 34.18
CA LEU A 56 -3.52 28.26 33.45
C LEU A 56 -3.89 28.65 32.01
N LEU A 57 -4.37 29.89 31.80
CA LEU A 57 -4.67 30.40 30.45
C LEU A 57 -3.41 30.60 29.60
N PHE A 58 -2.31 31.02 30.22
CA PHE A 58 -1.02 31.10 29.55
C PHE A 58 -0.51 29.72 29.13
N GLU A 59 -0.57 28.73 30.04
CA GLU A 59 -0.21 27.35 29.73
C GLU A 59 -1.09 26.77 28.61
N ARG A 60 -2.41 27.02 28.66
CA ARG A 60 -3.33 26.63 27.58
C ARG A 60 -2.90 27.20 26.24
N THR A 61 -2.48 28.46 26.21
CA THR A 61 -2.01 29.12 24.98
C THR A 61 -0.77 28.41 24.42
N GLN A 62 0.18 28.00 25.28
CA GLN A 62 1.34 27.22 24.86
C GLN A 62 0.94 25.84 24.32
N VAL A 63 0.00 25.15 24.97
CA VAL A 63 -0.53 23.86 24.51
C VAL A 63 -1.21 24.01 23.15
N GLN A 64 -1.99 25.07 22.94
CA GLN A 64 -2.64 25.36 21.66
C GLN A 64 -1.63 25.64 20.54
N GLN A 65 -0.53 26.34 20.83
CA GLN A 65 0.55 26.52 19.85
C GLN A 65 1.20 25.19 19.47
N LYS A 66 1.45 24.30 20.44
CA LYS A 66 1.94 22.93 20.18
C LYS A 66 0.94 22.12 19.36
N LEU A 67 -0.35 22.21 19.68
CA LEU A 67 -1.42 21.55 18.94
C LEU A 67 -1.46 21.99 17.48
N LYS A 68 -1.37 23.29 17.19
CA LYS A 68 -1.32 23.80 15.81
C LYS A 68 -0.19 23.17 15.01
N LYS A 69 1.02 23.09 15.59
CA LYS A 69 2.17 22.44 14.94
C LYS A 69 1.94 20.94 14.73
N ALA A 70 1.39 20.26 15.73
CA ALA A 70 1.09 18.83 15.67
C ALA A 70 0.03 18.51 14.59
N LEU A 71 -0.99 19.35 14.45
CA LEU A 71 -2.05 19.20 13.44
C LEU A 71 -1.53 19.39 12.02
N VAL A 72 -0.63 20.35 11.80
CA VAL A 72 0.02 20.53 10.48
C VAL A 72 0.78 19.26 10.10
N ALA A 73 1.62 18.75 11.00
CA ALA A 73 2.35 17.51 10.75
C ALA A 73 1.41 16.28 10.60
N CYS A 74 0.29 16.24 11.31
CA CYS A 74 -0.74 15.20 11.13
C CYS A 74 -1.41 15.27 9.74
N ALA A 75 -1.65 16.48 9.22
CA ALA A 75 -2.18 16.68 7.88
C ALA A 75 -1.17 16.25 6.80
N GLU A 76 0.12 16.55 7.00
CA GLU A 76 1.20 16.09 6.11
C GLU A 76 1.31 14.57 6.07
N GLU A 77 1.29 13.90 7.23
CA GLU A 77 1.33 12.43 7.32
C GLU A 77 0.08 11.79 6.69
N LYS A 78 -1.10 12.39 6.88
CA LYS A 78 -2.32 11.95 6.20
C LYS A 78 -2.19 12.04 4.67
N GLN A 79 -1.58 13.11 4.16
CA GLN A 79 -1.36 13.28 2.73
C GLN A 79 -0.36 12.25 2.20
N ARG A 80 0.71 11.94 2.96
CA ARG A 80 1.67 10.89 2.61
C ARG A 80 1.00 9.51 2.54
N LEU A 81 0.19 9.19 3.55
CA LEU A 81 -0.57 7.95 3.59
C LEU A 81 -1.49 7.80 2.37
N ALA A 82 -2.24 8.83 2.01
CA ALA A 82 -3.12 8.80 0.83
C ALA A 82 -2.35 8.58 -0.48
N LYS A 83 -1.18 9.22 -0.64
CA LYS A 83 -0.32 9.00 -1.81
C LYS A 83 0.21 7.57 -1.87
N LEU A 84 0.64 7.02 -0.73
CA LEU A 84 1.18 5.68 -0.67
C LEU A 84 0.11 4.62 -0.92
N GLN A 85 -1.11 4.80 -0.41
CA GLN A 85 -2.28 3.98 -0.75
C GLN A 85 -2.52 3.96 -2.26
N SER A 86 -2.61 5.13 -2.89
CA SER A 86 -2.80 5.20 -4.34
C SER A 86 -1.68 4.52 -5.14
N ASN A 87 -0.44 4.54 -4.63
CA ASN A 87 0.68 3.86 -5.28
C ASN A 87 0.60 2.34 -5.11
N VAL A 88 0.22 1.86 -3.93
CA VAL A 88 0.00 0.43 -3.66
C VAL A 88 -1.12 -0.10 -4.58
N ASP A 89 -2.25 0.60 -4.65
CA ASP A 89 -3.37 0.21 -5.53
C ASP A 89 -2.94 0.11 -7.00
N ALA A 90 -2.11 1.06 -7.48
CA ALA A 90 -1.58 1.03 -8.84
C ALA A 90 -0.59 -0.13 -9.06
N LEU A 91 0.20 -0.50 -8.06
CA LEU A 91 1.09 -1.66 -8.12
C LEU A 91 0.30 -2.97 -8.13
N GLU A 92 -0.78 -3.07 -7.35
CA GLU A 92 -1.68 -4.22 -7.35
C GLU A 92 -2.33 -4.41 -8.73
N GLN A 93 -2.86 -3.34 -9.32
CA GLN A 93 -3.44 -3.40 -10.67
C GLN A 93 -2.42 -3.89 -11.71
N ARG A 94 -1.19 -3.35 -11.67
CA ARG A 94 -0.12 -3.80 -12.56
C ARG A 94 0.28 -5.26 -12.33
N ALA A 95 0.29 -5.71 -11.08
CA ALA A 95 0.58 -7.11 -10.75
C ALA A 95 -0.48 -8.05 -11.36
N LEU A 96 -1.76 -7.70 -11.26
CA LEU A 96 -2.86 -8.45 -11.88
C LEU A 96 -2.77 -8.47 -13.41
N GLU A 97 -2.41 -7.36 -14.04
CA GLU A 97 -2.18 -7.28 -15.49
C GLU A 97 -1.04 -8.20 -15.93
N VAL A 98 0.08 -8.17 -15.20
CA VAL A 98 1.24 -9.05 -15.47
C VAL A 98 0.86 -10.52 -15.28
N GLU A 99 0.12 -10.86 -14.23
CA GLU A 99 -0.36 -12.22 -13.98
C GLU A 99 -1.29 -12.69 -15.10
N SER A 100 -2.21 -11.84 -15.56
CA SER A 100 -3.09 -12.13 -16.70
C SER A 100 -2.30 -12.39 -17.98
N LEU A 101 -1.29 -11.55 -18.28
CA LEU A 101 -0.42 -11.72 -19.44
C LEU A 101 0.42 -13.00 -19.33
N LEU A 102 0.94 -13.32 -18.16
CA LEU A 102 1.69 -14.56 -17.91
C LEU A 102 0.79 -15.78 -18.11
N ASN A 103 -0.42 -15.79 -17.55
CA ASN A 103 -1.37 -16.88 -17.74
C ASN A 103 -1.75 -17.08 -19.21
N ARG A 104 -1.94 -15.98 -19.96
CA ARG A 104 -2.18 -16.05 -21.41
C ARG A 104 -0.96 -16.56 -22.16
N ALA A 105 0.25 -16.12 -21.83
CA ALA A 105 1.49 -16.54 -22.48
C ALA A 105 1.81 -18.01 -22.20
N VAL A 106 1.62 -18.48 -20.96
CA VAL A 106 1.81 -19.88 -20.57
C VAL A 106 0.76 -20.77 -21.26
N GLY A 107 -0.51 -20.35 -21.29
CA GLY A 107 -1.56 -21.07 -22.01
C GLY A 107 -1.30 -21.15 -23.53
N ALA A 108 -0.85 -20.06 -24.14
CA ALA A 108 -0.46 -20.04 -25.56
C ALA A 108 0.77 -20.91 -25.84
N LYS A 109 1.77 -20.91 -24.96
CA LYS A 109 2.95 -21.76 -25.08
C LYS A 109 2.62 -23.25 -24.90
N ALA A 110 1.72 -23.60 -23.99
CA ALA A 110 1.23 -24.96 -23.83
C ALA A 110 0.48 -25.47 -25.09
N LEU A 111 -0.28 -24.60 -25.76
CA LEU A 111 -0.90 -24.90 -27.06
C LEU A 111 0.12 -25.01 -28.20
N GLN A 112 1.19 -24.21 -28.16
CA GLN A 112 2.28 -24.30 -29.14
C GLN A 112 3.12 -25.57 -28.96
N ASP A 113 3.43 -25.97 -27.72
CA ASP A 113 4.16 -27.21 -27.44
C ASP A 113 3.31 -28.46 -27.76
N SER A 114 1.98 -28.40 -27.58
CA SER A 114 1.08 -29.49 -28.00
C SER A 114 0.88 -29.57 -29.52
N SER A 115 0.79 -28.44 -30.21
CA SER A 115 0.75 -28.42 -31.69
C SER A 115 2.09 -28.82 -32.33
N ASN A 116 3.23 -28.56 -31.68
CA ASN A 116 4.52 -29.10 -32.10
C ASN A 116 4.67 -30.62 -31.81
N MET A 117 3.96 -31.16 -30.82
CA MET A 117 3.88 -32.61 -30.58
C MET A 117 3.01 -33.34 -31.61
N ASP A 118 1.92 -32.72 -32.06
CA ASP A 118 1.09 -33.25 -33.16
C ASP A 118 1.78 -33.11 -34.54
N LEU A 119 2.64 -32.10 -34.74
CA LEU A 119 3.44 -31.93 -35.96
C LEU A 119 4.67 -32.85 -36.02
N LEU A 120 5.12 -33.41 -34.90
CA LEU A 120 6.19 -34.43 -34.85
C LEU A 120 5.65 -35.87 -34.93
N SER A 121 4.34 -36.07 -34.98
CA SER A 121 3.71 -37.40 -34.94
C SER A 121 2.96 -37.79 -36.22
N LEU A 122 3.05 -36.99 -37.28
CA LEU A 122 2.41 -37.27 -38.58
C LEU A 122 3.44 -36.97 -39.70
N ASP A 123 3.89 -38.04 -40.36
CA ASP A 123 4.77 -38.11 -41.55
C ASP A 123 6.25 -38.49 -41.36
N ASP A 124 6.55 -39.46 -40.49
CA ASP A 124 7.66 -40.39 -40.79
C ASP A 124 7.08 -41.65 -41.43
N GLU A 125 6.87 -41.63 -42.75
CA GLU A 125 6.81 -42.87 -43.52
C GLU A 125 8.06 -43.70 -43.22
N ASP A 126 7.87 -44.97 -42.86
CA ASP A 126 8.96 -45.90 -42.58
C ASP A 126 10.00 -45.83 -43.72
N PRO A 127 11.27 -45.47 -43.45
CA PRO A 127 12.29 -45.32 -44.48
C PRO A 127 12.51 -46.61 -45.29
N LEU A 128 12.03 -47.76 -44.81
CA LEU A 128 11.97 -48.99 -45.57
C LEU A 128 10.88 -48.96 -46.64
N LEU A 129 9.68 -48.50 -46.34
CA LEU A 129 8.55 -48.42 -47.30
C LEU A 129 8.90 -47.54 -48.50
N ARG A 130 9.59 -46.43 -48.26
CA ARG A 130 10.06 -45.53 -49.33
C ARG A 130 11.12 -46.18 -50.23
N LYS A 131 11.99 -47.01 -49.67
CA LYS A 131 12.95 -47.82 -50.43
C LYS A 131 12.29 -48.93 -51.23
N PHE A 132 11.24 -49.56 -50.70
CA PHE A 132 10.50 -50.60 -51.43
C PHE A 132 9.72 -50.02 -52.62
N GLN A 133 9.12 -48.84 -52.47
CA GLN A 133 8.49 -48.11 -53.58
C GLN A 133 9.51 -47.66 -54.64
N ASP A 134 10.67 -47.12 -54.24
CA ASP A 134 11.72 -46.73 -55.21
C ASP A 134 12.31 -47.92 -55.96
N MET A 135 12.23 -49.13 -55.40
CA MET A 135 12.64 -50.37 -56.08
C MET A 135 11.54 -50.99 -56.96
N GLY A 136 10.35 -50.39 -57.02
CA GLY A 136 9.26 -50.83 -57.90
C GLY A 136 8.71 -52.22 -57.57
N ILE A 137 8.69 -52.59 -56.30
CA ILE A 137 8.04 -53.81 -55.82
C ILE A 137 6.76 -53.38 -55.10
N ASP A 138 5.62 -53.63 -55.73
CA ASP A 138 4.29 -53.62 -55.07
C ASP A 138 4.14 -54.80 -54.10
#